data_AF-A0A7S0ZKX4-F1
#
_entry.id   AF-A0A7S0ZKX4-F1
#
_cell.length_a   1.000
_cell.length_b   1.000
_cell.length_c   1.000
_cell.angle_alpha   90.00
_cell.angle_beta   90.00
_cell.angle_gamma   90.00
#
_symmetry.space_group_name_H-M   'P 1'
#
loop_
_entity.id
_entity.type
_entity.pdbx_description
1 polymer ?
#
loop_
_entity_poly.entity_id
_entity_poly.type
_entity_poly.pdbx_seq_one_letter_code
_entity_poly.pdbx_strand_id
1 'polypeptide(L)'
;FARYSIEWYNQIVPIIVRHERIQKSNGCVIAFQIENEIKQLFGLDQEMRDLANAARALGIKSPIFHNDDMAEGSWSAGARIKDAKTLWMSYKSAKASENSRQDGVLVSDDGPSPPRRYRGDLYGVDLYFLFPRMKDYSDDQSAFVIVAFQFGGFAAFLQAFGIGGIGLGGRDLKFLKSLGCFDSIDDENPPPLRPLPPIPMNWSAKNFRNIDKLESRMEIFGGAAASAPAVYAETQVGWINQWGKRRNYDDLYNFFGGDQSATLLVSLAAQGASIVSFYMAYGGTNWGTSGDAEVYTSYDYCAFIREFGKLSQRGRRLRSAVALFLQSFQNRGVAETHLITHRRDSTGNLFAECSLPSMLIAVREADGSTENNAPKYLYLRNLSMTPTSSDPSGRSNSTTRFSLAIHGTLVVPCELTDRQAFIAPANINVDTADLVSIKVQ
;
A
#
# COMPACT_ATOMS: atom_id res chain seq x y z
N PHE A 1 -8.90 28.11 -4.01
CA PHE A 1 -8.73 27.02 -3.05
C PHE A 1 -7.34 27.08 -2.40
N ALA A 2 -6.24 26.98 -3.16
CA ALA A 2 -4.86 27.12 -2.66
C ALA A 2 -4.62 28.26 -1.64
N ARG A 3 -5.18 29.45 -1.84
CA ARG A 3 -5.12 30.55 -0.85
C ARG A 3 -5.60 30.14 0.55
N TYR A 4 -6.75 29.46 0.64
CA TYR A 4 -7.30 28.99 1.93
C TYR A 4 -6.45 27.86 2.53
N SER A 5 -5.90 26.98 1.69
CA SER A 5 -4.94 25.96 2.14
C SER A 5 -3.68 26.62 2.74
N ILE A 6 -3.20 27.71 2.14
CA ILE A 6 -2.07 28.49 2.63
C ILE A 6 -2.41 29.21 3.95
N GLU A 7 -3.63 29.74 4.09
CA GLU A 7 -4.10 30.32 5.36
C GLU A 7 -4.03 29.30 6.50
N TRP A 8 -4.39 28.03 6.23
CA TRP A 8 -4.22 26.94 7.18
C TRP A 8 -2.74 26.58 7.42
N TYR A 9 -1.92 26.52 6.37
CA TYR A 9 -0.48 26.25 6.49
C TYR A 9 0.22 27.25 7.41
N ASN A 10 -0.17 28.53 7.35
CA ASN A 10 0.37 29.57 8.24
C ASN A 10 0.17 29.25 9.73
N GLN A 11 -0.84 28.45 10.08
CA GLN A 11 -1.10 28.01 11.46
C GLN A 11 -0.35 26.72 11.81
N ILE A 12 -0.46 25.69 10.94
CA ILE A 12 0.00 24.35 11.28
C ILE A 12 1.48 24.11 10.98
N VAL A 13 2.01 24.65 9.87
CA VAL A 13 3.38 24.37 9.41
C VAL A 13 4.44 24.86 10.42
N PRO A 14 4.34 26.06 11.04
CA PRO A 14 5.29 26.47 12.07
C PRO A 14 5.34 25.52 13.28
N ILE A 15 4.23 24.84 13.59
CA ILE A 15 4.20 23.81 14.63
C ILE A 15 5.04 22.61 14.17
N ILE A 16 4.78 22.10 12.97
CA ILE A 16 5.50 20.96 12.38
C ILE A 16 7.00 21.22 12.27
N VAL A 17 7.40 22.40 11.77
CA VAL A 17 8.81 22.81 11.63
C VAL A 17 9.57 22.71 12.95
N ARG A 18 8.94 23.05 14.08
CA ARG A 18 9.56 22.93 15.41
C ARG A 18 9.87 21.48 15.81
N HIS A 19 9.37 20.49 15.09
CA HIS A 19 9.59 19.06 15.35
C HIS A 19 10.40 18.36 14.25
N GLU A 20 10.92 19.09 13.26
CA GLU A 20 11.77 18.53 12.21
C GLU A 20 13.08 17.95 12.76
N ARG A 21 13.36 16.69 12.41
CA ARG A 21 14.61 15.99 12.77
C ARG A 21 15.85 16.65 12.15
N ILE A 22 15.71 17.25 10.97
CA ILE A 22 16.80 17.98 10.31
C ILE A 22 17.16 19.29 11.04
N GLN A 23 16.25 19.83 11.85
CA GLN A 23 16.48 21.05 12.63
C GLN A 23 16.82 20.76 14.10
N LYS A 24 16.30 19.65 14.64
CA LYS A 24 16.48 19.25 16.03
C LYS A 24 16.86 17.78 16.11
N SER A 25 17.94 17.47 16.82
CA SER A 25 18.40 16.08 17.00
C SER A 25 17.37 15.17 17.67
N ASN A 26 16.46 15.72 18.48
CA ASN A 26 15.33 15.00 19.09
C ASN A 26 13.99 15.20 18.34
N GLY A 27 13.99 15.82 17.16
CA GLY A 27 12.82 15.96 16.31
C GLY A 27 12.31 14.59 15.82
N CYS A 28 11.04 14.54 15.46
CA CYS A 28 10.34 13.33 14.99
C CYS A 28 9.76 13.47 13.57
N VAL A 29 9.71 14.68 13.00
CA VAL A 29 9.25 14.90 11.63
C VAL A 29 10.42 14.69 10.67
N ILE A 30 10.27 13.77 9.72
CA ILE A 30 11.32 13.40 8.75
C ILE A 30 10.94 13.70 7.29
N ALA A 31 9.65 13.81 6.97
CA ALA A 31 9.12 14.12 5.65
C ALA A 31 7.82 14.91 5.79
N PHE A 32 7.40 15.63 4.74
CA PHE A 32 6.18 16.43 4.73
C PHE A 32 5.35 16.11 3.48
N GLN A 33 4.13 15.60 3.67
CA GLN A 33 3.20 15.37 2.57
C GLN A 33 2.45 16.65 2.23
N ILE A 34 2.34 16.96 0.94
CA ILE A 34 1.40 17.96 0.42
C ILE A 34 0.31 17.26 -0.38
N GLU A 35 -0.92 17.79 -0.27
CA GLU A 35 -2.11 17.18 -0.86
C GLU A 35 -2.36 15.72 -0.42
N ASN A 36 -3.45 15.12 -0.91
CA ASN A 36 -3.78 13.71 -0.66
C ASN A 36 -4.42 13.05 -1.87
N GLU A 37 -3.84 11.94 -2.35
CA GLU A 37 -4.38 11.07 -3.41
C GLU A 37 -4.74 11.80 -4.73
N ILE A 38 -4.12 12.95 -4.96
CA ILE A 38 -4.36 13.75 -6.16
C ILE A 38 -3.47 13.27 -7.31
N LYS A 39 -4.05 13.20 -8.51
CA LYS A 39 -3.33 12.81 -9.73
C LYS A 39 -2.87 14.03 -10.51
N GLN A 40 -1.81 13.87 -11.29
CA GLN A 40 -1.42 14.87 -12.26
C GLN A 40 -2.44 14.97 -13.40
N LEU A 41 -3.48 15.77 -13.18
CA LEU A 41 -4.49 16.18 -14.15
C LEU A 41 -4.32 17.67 -14.48
N PHE A 42 -4.94 18.10 -15.59
CA PHE A 42 -4.79 19.45 -16.14
C PHE A 42 -4.98 20.54 -15.07
N GLY A 43 -3.94 21.37 -14.86
CA GLY A 43 -3.97 22.55 -13.98
C GLY A 43 -3.48 22.33 -12.55
N LEU A 44 -3.43 21.09 -12.05
CA LEU A 44 -3.09 20.78 -10.66
C LEU A 44 -1.59 20.94 -10.34
N ASP A 45 -0.74 21.04 -11.37
CA ASP A 45 0.67 21.39 -11.21
C ASP A 45 0.86 22.72 -10.45
N GLN A 46 -0.02 23.70 -10.66
CA GLN A 46 0.11 25.00 -9.99
C GLN A 46 -0.22 24.90 -8.50
N GLU A 47 -1.25 24.14 -8.16
CA GLU A 47 -1.64 23.90 -6.78
C GLU A 47 -0.53 23.20 -5.99
N MET A 48 0.05 22.13 -6.54
CA MET A 48 1.18 21.45 -5.92
C MET A 48 2.39 22.38 -5.75
N ARG A 49 2.68 23.25 -6.73
CA ARG A 49 3.72 24.28 -6.60
C ARG A 49 3.41 25.27 -5.49
N ASP A 50 2.18 25.77 -5.42
CA ASP A 50 1.80 26.79 -4.44
C ASP A 50 1.91 26.24 -3.02
N LEU A 51 1.46 25.00 -2.78
CA LEU A 51 1.60 24.33 -1.48
C LEU A 51 3.06 24.04 -1.13
N ALA A 52 3.85 23.54 -2.08
CA ALA A 52 5.28 23.29 -1.85
C ALA A 52 6.04 24.59 -1.54
N ASN A 53 5.80 25.65 -2.31
CA ASN A 53 6.42 26.95 -2.09
C ASN A 53 6.00 27.55 -0.73
N ALA A 54 4.73 27.43 -0.36
CA ALA A 54 4.25 27.87 0.95
C ALA A 54 4.90 27.09 2.09
N ALA A 55 4.99 25.76 1.99
CA ALA A 55 5.67 24.92 2.97
C ALA A 55 7.15 25.31 3.13
N ARG A 56 7.85 25.55 2.01
CA ARG A 56 9.25 26.01 2.01
C ARG A 56 9.39 27.41 2.61
N ALA A 57 8.52 28.35 2.25
CA ALA A 57 8.52 29.71 2.79
C ALA A 57 8.27 29.73 4.31
N LEU A 58 7.46 28.80 4.81
CA LEU A 58 7.18 28.62 6.24
C LEU A 58 8.25 27.81 6.99
N GLY A 59 9.31 27.37 6.30
CA GLY A 59 10.51 26.82 6.91
C GLY A 59 10.62 25.29 6.94
N ILE A 60 9.76 24.55 6.22
CA ILE A 60 9.94 23.10 6.05
C ILE A 60 11.25 22.84 5.32
N LYS A 61 12.11 22.01 5.92
CA LYS A 61 13.40 21.57 5.36
C LYS A 61 13.42 20.08 5.04
N SER A 62 12.54 19.30 5.65
CA SER A 62 12.35 17.89 5.32
C SER A 62 11.94 17.69 3.86
N PRO A 63 12.21 16.51 3.26
CA PRO A 63 11.73 16.16 1.93
C PRO A 63 10.21 16.29 1.83
N ILE A 64 9.75 16.92 0.75
CA ILE A 64 8.34 17.05 0.42
C ILE A 64 7.95 15.93 -0.55
N PHE A 65 6.80 15.30 -0.29
CA PHE A 65 6.23 14.27 -1.14
C PHE A 65 4.71 14.44 -1.26
N HIS A 66 4.09 13.65 -2.12
CA HIS A 66 2.65 13.47 -2.23
C HIS A 66 2.40 11.97 -2.36
N ASN A 67 1.16 11.53 -2.17
CA ASN A 67 0.74 10.15 -2.42
C ASN A 67 -0.19 10.08 -3.63
N ASP A 68 0.21 9.37 -4.68
CA ASP A 68 -0.74 8.91 -5.70
C ASP A 68 -1.68 7.85 -5.08
N ASP A 69 -2.98 7.86 -5.42
CA ASP A 69 -3.96 6.81 -5.03
C ASP A 69 -3.60 5.39 -5.55
N MET A 70 -2.76 5.32 -6.58
CA MET A 70 -2.21 4.12 -7.18
C MET A 70 -0.93 4.48 -7.93
N ALA A 71 0.01 3.55 -8.11
CA ALA A 71 1.29 3.87 -8.76
C ALA A 71 1.10 4.46 -10.17
N GLU A 72 1.12 5.78 -10.34
CA GLU A 72 0.88 6.47 -11.62
C GLU A 72 2.04 7.33 -12.08
N GLY A 73 2.99 7.61 -11.17
CA GLY A 73 4.17 8.42 -11.42
C GLY A 73 3.87 9.92 -11.47
N SER A 74 2.77 10.40 -10.89
CA SER A 74 2.46 11.84 -10.85
C SER A 74 3.62 12.61 -10.22
N TRP A 75 4.05 13.71 -10.85
CA TRP A 75 5.14 14.57 -10.37
C TRP A 75 6.47 13.87 -10.00
N SER A 76 6.68 12.62 -10.41
CA SER A 76 7.90 11.85 -10.13
C SER A 76 9.11 12.38 -10.91
N ALA A 77 8.98 12.50 -12.24
CA ALA A 77 10.05 12.94 -13.14
C ALA A 77 9.99 14.40 -13.59
N GLY A 78 8.93 15.15 -13.25
CA GLY A 78 8.71 16.50 -13.79
C GLY A 78 8.52 16.54 -15.33
N ALA A 79 8.62 15.41 -16.02
CA ALA A 79 8.62 15.28 -17.47
C ALA A 79 7.67 14.16 -17.94
N ARG A 80 6.38 14.51 -18.03
CA ARG A 80 5.43 14.24 -19.13
C ARG A 80 4.03 14.43 -18.54
N ILE A 81 3.35 15.51 -18.93
CA ILE A 81 1.90 15.43 -19.11
C ILE A 81 1.72 14.18 -19.97
N LYS A 82 1.09 13.14 -19.43
CA LYS A 82 0.53 12.07 -20.26
C LYS A 82 -0.34 12.81 -21.26
N ASP A 83 0.07 12.85 -22.53
CA ASP A 83 -0.61 13.59 -23.59
C ASP A 83 -2.11 13.28 -23.53
N ALA A 84 -2.97 14.25 -23.84
CA ALA A 84 -4.43 14.06 -23.79
C ALA A 84 -4.88 12.85 -24.63
N LYS A 85 -4.09 12.46 -25.64
CA LYS A 85 -4.29 11.26 -26.47
C LYS A 85 -4.03 9.92 -25.74
N THR A 86 -3.32 9.93 -24.62
CA THR A 86 -3.05 8.75 -23.76
C THR A 86 -4.04 8.61 -22.60
N LEU A 87 -4.92 9.59 -22.40
CA LEU A 87 -5.92 9.63 -21.33
C LEU A 87 -7.31 9.22 -21.83
N TRP A 88 -7.42 8.01 -22.39
CA TRP A 88 -8.59 7.14 -22.23
C TRP A 88 -8.33 5.77 -22.88
N MET A 89 -8.37 4.72 -22.06
CA MET A 89 -8.38 3.30 -22.44
C MET A 89 -7.44 2.86 -23.58
N SER A 90 -6.20 2.50 -23.23
CA SER A 90 -5.52 1.36 -23.87
C SER A 90 -4.31 0.92 -23.05
N TYR A 91 -4.52 -0.08 -22.19
CA TYR A 91 -3.44 -0.98 -21.80
C TYR A 91 -3.23 -1.95 -22.97
N LYS A 92 -2.28 -1.64 -23.86
CA LYS A 92 -1.64 -2.63 -24.71
C LYS A 92 -0.14 -2.38 -24.74
N SER A 93 0.59 -3.40 -24.28
CA SER A 93 2.04 -3.49 -24.30
C SER A 93 2.65 -3.04 -25.62
N ALA A 94 3.76 -2.31 -25.58
CA ALA A 94 4.95 -2.63 -26.39
C ALA A 94 6.12 -1.66 -26.12
N LYS A 95 7.28 -2.29 -25.91
CA LYS A 95 8.63 -1.86 -26.28
C LYS A 95 9.19 -0.60 -25.62
N ALA A 96 9.96 -0.86 -24.55
CA ALA A 96 11.26 -0.23 -24.45
C ALA A 96 12.08 -0.57 -25.71
N SER A 97 12.43 0.42 -26.51
CA SER A 97 13.76 0.52 -27.12
C SER A 97 14.00 1.92 -27.68
N GLU A 98 15.26 2.31 -27.54
CA GLU A 98 16.05 3.23 -28.37
C GLU A 98 16.14 4.71 -28.00
N ASN A 99 17.41 5.07 -27.76
CA ASN A 99 18.07 6.36 -27.86
C ASN A 99 18.17 7.21 -26.60
N SER A 100 19.02 6.73 -25.70
CA SER A 100 20.08 7.57 -25.14
C SER A 100 21.01 8.05 -26.26
N ARG A 101 20.96 9.34 -26.61
CA ARG A 101 22.12 10.22 -26.93
C ARG A 101 21.67 11.56 -27.52
N GLN A 102 22.34 12.60 -27.04
CA GLN A 102 22.63 13.90 -27.69
C GLN A 102 21.44 14.88 -27.84
N ASP A 103 21.53 16.17 -27.52
CA ASP A 103 22.69 17.07 -27.50
C ASP A 103 22.57 18.15 -26.41
N GLY A 104 23.72 18.63 -25.95
CA GLY A 104 23.82 19.92 -25.30
C GLY A 104 23.48 21.02 -26.31
N VAL A 105 22.38 21.72 -26.07
CA VAL A 105 22.12 23.04 -26.62
C VAL A 105 21.55 23.88 -25.49
N LEU A 106 22.34 24.85 -25.03
CA LEU A 106 21.83 26.01 -24.32
C LEU A 106 20.96 26.77 -25.31
N VAL A 107 19.66 26.50 -25.31
CA VAL A 107 18.69 27.39 -25.96
C VAL A 107 18.54 28.58 -25.03
N SER A 108 19.13 29.72 -25.43
CA SER A 108 18.82 31.03 -24.88
C SER A 108 17.37 31.36 -25.23
N ASP A 109 16.49 31.21 -24.25
CA ASP A 109 15.06 31.51 -24.39
C ASP A 109 14.83 32.89 -23.76
N ASP A 110 14.97 33.96 -24.56
CA ASP A 110 14.68 35.35 -24.19
C ASP A 110 13.16 35.63 -24.19
N GLY A 111 12.42 34.82 -23.44
CA GLY A 111 11.01 34.99 -23.07
C GLY A 111 10.77 34.37 -21.70
N PRO A 112 9.69 34.69 -20.97
CA PRO A 112 9.43 34.05 -19.69
C PRO A 112 9.26 32.55 -19.93
N SER A 113 10.29 31.77 -19.59
CA SER A 113 10.26 30.32 -19.74
C SER A 113 9.00 29.79 -19.05
N PRO A 114 8.24 28.87 -19.66
CA PRO A 114 7.09 28.28 -18.99
C PRO A 114 7.55 27.73 -17.64
N PRO A 115 6.78 27.95 -16.54
CA PRO A 115 7.22 27.55 -15.22
C PRO A 115 7.56 26.05 -15.25
N ARG A 116 8.78 25.71 -14.80
CA ARG A 116 9.22 24.32 -14.68
C ARG A 116 8.12 23.53 -13.93
N ARG A 117 7.71 22.40 -14.50
CA ARG A 117 6.65 21.56 -13.90
C ARG A 117 7.05 21.14 -12.49
N TYR A 118 6.08 21.06 -11.59
CA TYR A 118 6.34 20.64 -10.21
C TYR A 118 6.96 19.24 -10.18
N ARG A 119 7.89 19.04 -9.24
CA ARG A 119 8.48 17.75 -8.92
C ARG A 119 8.64 17.69 -7.40
N GLY A 120 8.15 16.62 -6.79
CA GLY A 120 8.39 16.34 -5.37
C GLY A 120 9.82 15.87 -5.13
N ASP A 121 10.29 15.97 -3.88
CA ASP A 121 11.61 15.45 -3.49
C ASP A 121 11.60 13.92 -3.45
N LEU A 122 10.49 13.34 -2.96
CA LEU A 122 10.22 11.90 -2.97
C LEU A 122 8.91 11.65 -3.72
N TYR A 123 8.83 10.48 -4.37
CA TYR A 123 7.58 9.98 -4.93
C TYR A 123 6.85 9.14 -3.88
N GLY A 124 5.58 9.43 -3.63
CA GLY A 124 4.75 8.63 -2.75
C GLY A 124 3.54 8.03 -3.46
N VAL A 125 3.05 6.92 -2.91
CA VAL A 125 1.96 6.13 -3.49
C VAL A 125 1.22 5.33 -2.43
N ASP A 126 -0.06 5.09 -2.69
CA ASP A 126 -0.93 4.26 -1.88
C ASP A 126 -1.15 2.88 -2.48
N LEU A 127 -1.36 1.92 -1.60
CA LEU A 127 -1.43 0.50 -1.90
C LEU A 127 -2.64 -0.13 -1.24
N TYR A 128 -3.79 0.03 -1.89
CA TYR A 128 -5.02 -0.70 -1.63
C TYR A 128 -5.31 -1.68 -2.77
N PHE A 129 -5.29 -2.98 -2.48
CA PHE A 129 -5.42 -4.02 -3.50
C PHE A 129 -6.40 -5.12 -3.13
N LEU A 130 -6.91 -5.11 -1.89
CA LEU A 130 -7.86 -6.08 -1.38
C LEU A 130 -9.14 -5.37 -0.95
N PHE A 131 -10.17 -5.49 -1.79
CA PHE A 131 -11.46 -4.88 -1.49
C PHE A 131 -12.39 -5.96 -0.93
N PRO A 132 -12.91 -5.80 0.30
CA PRO A 132 -13.87 -6.73 0.86
C PRO A 132 -15.14 -6.76 -0.01
N ARG A 133 -15.27 -7.77 -0.87
CA ARG A 133 -16.50 -8.06 -1.63
C ARG A 133 -17.53 -8.73 -0.71
N MET A 134 -17.95 -8.01 0.31
CA MET A 134 -18.96 -8.48 1.24
C MET A 134 -20.32 -8.16 0.64
N LYS A 135 -20.90 -9.13 -0.09
CA LYS A 135 -22.28 -9.07 -0.62
C LYS A 135 -23.32 -9.20 0.50
N ASP A 136 -23.11 -8.52 1.62
CA ASP A 136 -24.03 -8.50 2.74
C ASP A 136 -24.68 -7.11 2.72
N TYR A 137 -25.70 -6.99 1.87
CA TYR A 137 -26.56 -5.82 1.85
C TYR A 137 -27.40 -5.83 3.13
N SER A 138 -27.31 -4.74 3.87
CA SER A 138 -28.37 -4.33 4.78
C SER A 138 -29.30 -3.42 4.01
N ASP A 139 -30.53 -3.27 4.48
CA ASP A 139 -31.53 -2.32 3.98
C ASP A 139 -31.14 -0.84 4.15
N ASP A 140 -29.89 -0.54 4.49
CA ASP A 140 -29.38 0.81 4.72
C ASP A 140 -28.54 1.26 3.50
N GLN A 141 -29.11 2.24 2.81
CA GLN A 141 -28.68 2.75 1.51
C GLN A 141 -27.62 3.86 1.56
N SER A 142 -27.04 4.13 2.74
CA SER A 142 -25.98 5.15 2.89
C SER A 142 -24.77 4.91 1.97
N ALA A 143 -24.37 3.64 1.76
CA ALA A 143 -23.24 3.29 0.90
C ALA A 143 -23.46 3.58 -0.60
N PHE A 144 -24.69 3.46 -1.12
CA PHE A 144 -24.97 3.69 -2.55
C PHE A 144 -25.10 5.17 -2.88
N VAL A 145 -25.70 5.94 -1.96
CA VAL A 145 -25.77 7.41 -2.06
C VAL A 145 -24.37 8.02 -2.05
N ILE A 146 -23.43 7.43 -1.29
CA ILE A 146 -22.07 7.97 -1.14
C ILE A 146 -21.09 7.48 -2.20
N VAL A 147 -21.19 6.26 -2.72
CA VAL A 147 -20.41 5.84 -3.91
C VAL A 147 -20.68 6.75 -5.12
N ALA A 148 -21.88 7.33 -5.21
CA ALA A 148 -22.22 8.35 -6.20
C ALA A 148 -21.55 9.73 -5.95
N PHE A 149 -21.12 10.01 -4.72
CA PHE A 149 -20.33 11.20 -4.33
C PHE A 149 -18.82 10.96 -4.41
N GLN A 150 -18.35 9.75 -4.09
CA GLN A 150 -16.94 9.38 -3.96
C GLN A 150 -16.20 9.34 -5.31
N PHE A 151 -16.90 8.99 -6.39
CA PHE A 151 -16.45 9.33 -7.74
C PHE A 151 -17.05 10.69 -8.10
N GLY A 152 -16.35 11.77 -7.77
CA GLY A 152 -16.73 13.19 -7.93
C GLY A 152 -17.09 13.65 -9.37
N GLY A 153 -18.01 12.94 -10.01
CA GLY A 153 -18.43 13.07 -11.39
C GLY A 153 -19.80 12.44 -11.66
N PHE A 154 -20.32 11.51 -10.84
CA PHE A 154 -21.66 10.95 -11.08
C PHE A 154 -22.79 11.89 -10.62
N ALA A 155 -22.63 12.58 -9.50
CA ALA A 155 -23.56 13.63 -9.08
C ALA A 155 -23.63 14.80 -10.09
N ALA A 156 -22.49 15.21 -10.67
CA ALA A 156 -22.43 16.21 -11.73
C ALA A 156 -23.03 15.70 -13.06
N PHE A 157 -22.85 14.41 -13.38
CA PHE A 157 -23.47 13.76 -14.53
C PHE A 157 -24.99 13.71 -14.41
N LEU A 158 -25.53 13.34 -13.25
CA LEU A 158 -26.98 13.29 -13.02
C LEU A 158 -27.64 14.67 -13.02
N GLN A 159 -26.95 15.70 -12.50
CA GLN A 159 -27.40 17.10 -12.59
C GLN A 159 -27.51 17.60 -14.04
N ALA A 160 -26.62 17.15 -14.94
CA ALA A 160 -26.68 17.49 -16.36
C ALA A 160 -27.90 16.86 -17.08
N PHE A 161 -28.50 15.81 -16.52
CA PHE A 161 -29.72 15.17 -17.02
C PHE A 161 -30.99 15.55 -16.23
N GLY A 162 -30.90 16.53 -15.32
CA GLY A 162 -32.06 16.99 -14.53
C GLY A 162 -32.54 16.01 -13.46
N ILE A 163 -31.71 15.05 -13.06
CA ILE A 163 -32.01 14.08 -12.01
C ILE A 163 -31.26 14.51 -10.76
N GLY A 164 -31.97 15.20 -9.86
CA GLY A 164 -31.37 15.78 -8.66
C GLY A 164 -32.22 16.88 -8.04
N GLY A 165 -33.50 16.58 -7.76
CA GLY A 165 -34.35 17.38 -6.89
C GLY A 165 -34.47 16.70 -5.53
N ILE A 166 -34.51 17.49 -4.47
CA ILE A 166 -34.62 17.04 -3.08
C ILE A 166 -35.99 16.35 -2.91
N GLY A 167 -36.03 15.03 -3.07
CA GLY A 167 -37.25 14.22 -2.92
C GLY A 167 -37.29 13.02 -3.85
N LEU A 168 -37.14 11.82 -3.31
CA LEU A 168 -37.32 10.55 -4.03
C LEU A 168 -38.75 10.45 -4.58
N GLY A 169 -38.89 10.42 -5.91
CA GLY A 169 -40.16 10.26 -6.61
C GLY A 169 -40.40 8.81 -7.08
N GLY A 170 -41.66 8.44 -7.33
CA GLY A 170 -42.05 7.05 -7.65
C GLY A 170 -41.47 6.43 -8.93
N ARG A 171 -40.86 7.22 -9.83
CA ARG A 171 -40.15 6.72 -11.02
C ARG A 171 -38.75 6.19 -10.67
N ASP A 172 -38.12 6.77 -9.64
CA ASP A 172 -36.80 6.40 -9.14
C ASP A 172 -36.85 5.05 -8.42
N LEU A 173 -37.96 4.75 -7.74
CA LEU A 173 -38.17 3.47 -7.04
C LEU A 173 -38.16 2.24 -7.97
N LYS A 174 -38.69 2.34 -9.19
CA LYS A 174 -38.71 1.20 -10.12
C LYS A 174 -37.33 0.89 -10.68
N PHE A 175 -36.54 1.93 -10.97
CA PHE A 175 -35.15 1.79 -11.40
C PHE A 175 -34.28 1.20 -10.28
N LEU A 176 -34.43 1.72 -9.05
CA LEU A 176 -33.72 1.21 -7.87
C LEU A 176 -34.10 -0.24 -7.51
N LYS A 177 -35.38 -0.63 -7.67
CA LYS A 177 -35.80 -2.05 -7.53
C LYS A 177 -35.16 -2.95 -8.60
N SER A 178 -35.04 -2.48 -9.84
CA SER A 178 -34.40 -3.27 -10.91
C SER A 178 -32.90 -3.48 -10.73
N LEU A 179 -32.26 -2.64 -9.90
CA LEU A 179 -30.85 -2.75 -9.51
C LEU A 179 -30.63 -3.62 -8.26
N GLY A 180 -31.70 -4.19 -7.67
CA GLY A 180 -31.60 -4.99 -6.44
C GLY A 180 -31.39 -4.16 -5.17
N CYS A 181 -31.69 -2.85 -5.19
CA CYS A 181 -31.51 -1.96 -4.03
C CYS A 181 -32.57 -2.14 -2.94
N PHE A 182 -33.59 -2.96 -3.20
CA PHE A 182 -34.67 -3.33 -2.26
C PHE A 182 -35.01 -4.80 -2.48
N ASP A 183 -34.35 -5.71 -1.75
CA ASP A 183 -34.87 -7.07 -1.63
C ASP A 183 -36.03 -7.05 -0.62
N SER A 184 -37.13 -7.71 -0.94
CA SER A 184 -38.18 -7.97 0.04
C SER A 184 -37.61 -8.89 1.11
N ILE A 185 -37.68 -8.46 2.37
CA ILE A 185 -37.56 -9.39 3.50
C ILE A 185 -38.65 -10.46 3.27
N ASP A 186 -38.23 -11.70 3.02
CA ASP A 186 -39.15 -12.83 3.16
C ASP A 186 -39.47 -12.95 4.66
N ASP A 187 -40.63 -12.42 5.06
CA ASP A 187 -41.11 -12.45 6.45
C ASP A 187 -41.21 -13.88 7.00
N GLU A 188 -41.30 -14.89 6.12
CA GLU A 188 -41.35 -16.32 6.50
C GLU A 188 -39.98 -16.90 6.87
N ASN A 189 -38.87 -16.32 6.42
CA ASN A 189 -37.50 -16.76 6.75
C ASN A 189 -36.55 -15.56 6.80
N PRO A 190 -36.56 -14.77 7.89
CA PRO A 190 -35.65 -13.65 8.00
C PRO A 190 -34.19 -14.15 7.94
N PRO A 191 -33.29 -13.47 7.20
CA PRO A 191 -31.88 -13.81 7.23
C PRO A 191 -31.35 -13.72 8.67
N PRO A 192 -30.39 -14.58 9.06
CA PRO A 192 -29.92 -14.62 10.44
C PRO A 192 -29.40 -13.25 10.89
N LEU A 193 -29.76 -12.86 12.13
CA LEU A 193 -29.40 -11.55 12.73
C LEU A 193 -27.88 -11.30 12.76
N ARG A 194 -27.05 -12.35 12.73
CA ARG A 194 -25.62 -12.24 12.42
C ARG A 194 -25.31 -13.06 11.17
N PRO A 195 -24.64 -12.46 10.17
CA PRO A 195 -24.12 -13.23 9.05
C PRO A 195 -23.11 -14.27 9.56
N LEU A 196 -23.01 -15.38 8.82
CA LEU A 196 -21.94 -16.36 9.06
C LEU A 196 -20.58 -15.66 9.02
N PRO A 197 -19.56 -16.16 9.75
CA PRO A 197 -18.22 -15.61 9.70
C PRO A 197 -17.77 -15.47 8.24
N PRO A 198 -17.17 -14.33 7.86
CA PRO A 198 -16.76 -14.13 6.48
C PRO A 198 -15.77 -15.21 6.06
N ILE A 199 -15.93 -15.71 4.84
CA ILE A 199 -14.94 -16.60 4.23
C ILE A 199 -13.62 -15.81 4.20
N PRO A 200 -12.53 -16.35 4.78
CA PRO A 200 -11.26 -15.67 4.76
C PRO A 200 -10.86 -15.37 3.31
N MET A 201 -10.36 -14.16 3.09
CA MET A 201 -10.01 -13.68 1.76
C MET A 201 -9.05 -14.64 1.06
N ASN A 202 -9.38 -15.25 -0.09
CA ASN A 202 -8.41 -16.13 -0.79
C ASN A 202 -7.31 -15.32 -1.49
N TRP A 203 -6.07 -15.76 -1.36
CA TRP A 203 -4.89 -15.07 -1.87
C TRP A 203 -4.28 -15.87 -3.01
N SER A 204 -3.85 -15.19 -4.06
CA SER A 204 -3.15 -15.84 -5.17
C SER A 204 -1.98 -14.99 -5.62
N ALA A 205 -1.01 -15.63 -6.28
CA ALA A 205 0.09 -14.93 -6.95
C ALA A 205 -0.40 -13.84 -7.92
N LYS A 206 -1.61 -14.00 -8.47
CA LYS A 206 -2.25 -12.99 -9.33
C LYS A 206 -2.56 -11.69 -8.56
N ASN A 207 -2.97 -11.78 -7.30
CA ASN A 207 -3.26 -10.61 -6.47
C ASN A 207 -1.99 -9.80 -6.15
N PHE A 208 -0.85 -10.48 -6.01
CA PHE A 208 0.44 -9.85 -5.69
C PHE A 208 1.24 -9.42 -6.92
N ARG A 209 0.83 -9.81 -8.13
CA ARG A 209 1.57 -9.53 -9.37
C ARG A 209 1.90 -8.05 -9.60
N ASN A 210 1.01 -7.14 -9.18
CA ASN A 210 1.25 -5.70 -9.31
C ASN A 210 2.23 -5.19 -8.25
N ILE A 211 2.19 -5.76 -7.05
CA ILE A 211 3.13 -5.47 -5.96
C ILE A 211 4.52 -5.95 -6.36
N ASP A 212 4.63 -7.18 -6.87
CA ASP A 212 5.87 -7.84 -7.29
C ASP A 212 6.55 -7.21 -8.53
N LYS A 213 6.06 -6.05 -8.97
CA LYS A 213 6.61 -5.25 -10.07
C LYS A 213 6.85 -3.80 -9.68
N LEU A 214 6.62 -3.42 -8.42
CA LEU A 214 6.68 -2.03 -7.99
C LEU A 214 8.06 -1.44 -8.22
N GLU A 215 9.15 -2.16 -7.92
CA GLU A 215 10.52 -1.68 -8.13
C GLU A 215 10.75 -1.26 -9.58
N SER A 216 10.49 -2.16 -10.53
CA SER A 216 10.60 -1.86 -11.97
C SER A 216 9.66 -0.73 -12.43
N ARG A 217 8.51 -0.56 -11.75
CA ARG A 217 7.55 0.50 -12.07
C ARG A 217 8.08 1.86 -11.62
N MET A 218 8.72 1.93 -10.46
CA MET A 218 9.39 3.16 -9.98
C MET A 218 10.53 3.57 -10.90
N GLU A 219 11.33 2.61 -11.38
CA GLU A 219 12.37 2.86 -12.39
C GLU A 219 11.79 3.47 -13.68
N ILE A 220 10.67 2.91 -14.18
CA ILE A 220 9.97 3.41 -15.38
C ILE A 220 9.44 4.84 -15.18
N PHE A 221 8.94 5.17 -13.99
CA PHE A 221 8.47 6.53 -13.70
C PHE A 221 9.59 7.56 -13.73
N GLY A 222 10.81 7.16 -13.35
CA GLY A 222 11.97 8.05 -13.37
C GLY A 222 11.92 9.13 -12.29
N GLY A 223 12.86 10.07 -12.38
CA GLY A 223 12.97 11.18 -11.41
C GLY A 223 13.00 10.70 -9.97
N ALA A 224 12.20 11.34 -9.10
CA ALA A 224 12.15 11.04 -7.67
C ALA A 224 11.70 9.59 -7.36
N ALA A 225 10.93 8.96 -8.24
CA ALA A 225 10.55 7.55 -8.05
C ALA A 225 11.73 6.60 -8.28
N ALA A 226 12.59 6.89 -9.26
CA ALA A 226 13.74 6.04 -9.60
C ALA A 226 15.02 6.41 -8.83
N SER A 227 15.20 7.69 -8.48
CA SER A 227 16.44 8.20 -7.91
C SER A 227 16.41 8.40 -6.39
N ALA A 228 15.28 8.14 -5.74
CA ALA A 228 15.11 8.27 -4.30
C ALA A 228 14.15 7.18 -3.77
N PRO A 229 14.17 6.89 -2.46
CA PRO A 229 13.21 5.99 -1.85
C PRO A 229 11.76 6.39 -2.12
N ALA A 230 10.98 5.48 -2.72
CA ALA A 230 9.54 5.66 -2.84
C ALA A 230 8.88 5.56 -1.45
N VAL A 231 7.91 6.42 -1.19
CA VAL A 231 7.12 6.46 0.05
C VAL A 231 5.81 5.71 -0.17
N TYR A 232 5.68 4.52 0.39
CA TYR A 232 4.39 3.84 0.42
C TYR A 232 3.55 4.46 1.55
N ALA A 233 2.87 5.56 1.23
CA ALA A 233 2.28 6.49 2.20
C ALA A 233 1.06 5.88 2.90
N GLU A 234 0.22 5.18 2.15
CA GLU A 234 -0.85 4.38 2.70
C GLU A 234 -0.79 2.94 2.20
N THR A 235 -0.35 2.04 3.07
CA THR A 235 -0.33 0.61 2.81
C THR A 235 -1.47 -0.08 3.53
N GLN A 236 -2.34 -0.76 2.79
CA GLN A 236 -3.56 -1.33 3.32
C GLN A 236 -3.31 -2.32 4.48
N VAL A 237 -3.89 -2.03 5.64
CA VAL A 237 -4.01 -2.98 6.77
C VAL A 237 -5.40 -3.59 6.85
N GLY A 238 -6.42 -2.78 6.62
CA GLY A 238 -7.81 -3.14 6.83
C GLY A 238 -8.71 -2.34 5.89
N TRP A 239 -9.89 -1.96 6.39
CA TRP A 239 -10.85 -1.19 5.63
C TRP A 239 -11.76 -0.40 6.57
N ILE A 240 -12.28 0.73 6.08
CA ILE A 240 -13.36 1.44 6.75
C ILE A 240 -14.60 0.55 6.86
N ASN A 241 -15.49 0.86 7.80
CA ASN A 241 -16.82 0.29 7.81
C ASN A 241 -17.87 1.39 7.81
N GLN A 242 -18.93 1.13 7.06
CA GLN A 242 -19.92 2.14 6.72
C GLN A 242 -21.18 1.95 7.54
N TRP A 243 -21.99 3.00 7.61
CA TRP A 243 -23.35 2.87 8.10
C TRP A 243 -24.10 1.76 7.38
N GLY A 244 -25.03 1.16 8.11
CA GLY A 244 -25.87 0.14 7.55
C GLY A 244 -25.29 -1.26 7.55
N LYS A 245 -24.01 -1.47 7.26
CA LYS A 245 -23.44 -2.81 7.00
C LYS A 245 -23.77 -3.84 8.09
N ARG A 246 -24.24 -5.03 7.68
CA ARG A 246 -24.52 -6.16 8.60
C ARG A 246 -23.25 -6.70 9.28
N ARG A 247 -22.09 -6.46 8.66
CA ARG A 247 -20.78 -6.89 9.15
C ARG A 247 -20.10 -5.75 9.89
N ASN A 248 -19.44 -6.09 10.98
CA ASN A 248 -18.71 -5.14 11.82
C ASN A 248 -17.18 -5.24 11.60
N TYR A 249 -16.41 -4.48 12.38
CA TYR A 249 -14.95 -4.51 12.29
C TYR A 249 -14.32 -5.84 12.72
N ASP A 250 -14.97 -6.67 13.53
CA ASP A 250 -14.45 -8.02 13.83
C ASP A 250 -14.61 -8.95 12.64
N ASP A 251 -15.70 -8.82 11.87
CA ASP A 251 -15.88 -9.56 10.62
C ASP A 251 -14.82 -9.15 9.59
N LEU A 252 -14.64 -7.84 9.38
CA LEU A 252 -13.57 -7.32 8.53
C LEU A 252 -12.18 -7.79 9.01
N TYR A 253 -11.94 -7.76 10.33
CA TYR A 253 -10.68 -8.21 10.91
C TYR A 253 -10.40 -9.69 10.59
N ASN A 254 -11.42 -10.54 10.70
CA ASN A 254 -11.36 -11.95 10.34
C ASN A 254 -11.18 -12.18 8.83
N PHE A 255 -11.82 -11.35 7.99
CA PHE A 255 -11.69 -11.42 6.54
C PHE A 255 -10.26 -11.17 6.06
N PHE A 256 -9.62 -10.09 6.55
CA PHE A 256 -8.21 -9.80 6.24
C PHE A 256 -7.26 -10.81 6.89
N GLY A 257 -7.60 -11.30 8.08
CA GLY A 257 -6.79 -12.26 8.82
C GLY A 257 -5.52 -11.67 9.45
N GLY A 258 -4.75 -12.52 10.11
CA GLY A 258 -3.55 -12.11 10.86
C GLY A 258 -2.29 -11.96 10.01
N ASP A 259 -2.19 -12.65 8.87
CA ASP A 259 -0.96 -12.68 8.05
C ASP A 259 -0.89 -11.55 7.03
N GLN A 260 -1.98 -10.78 6.85
CA GLN A 260 -2.12 -9.92 5.69
C GLN A 260 -0.98 -8.91 5.55
N SER A 261 -0.77 -8.12 6.60
CA SER A 261 0.23 -7.06 6.56
C SER A 261 1.65 -7.58 6.64
N ALA A 262 1.88 -8.73 7.31
CA ALA A 262 3.20 -9.36 7.35
C ALA A 262 3.63 -9.81 5.95
N THR A 263 2.75 -10.52 5.23
CA THR A 263 3.03 -10.96 3.87
C THR A 263 3.13 -9.80 2.89
N LEU A 264 2.34 -8.74 3.08
CA LEU A 264 2.47 -7.50 2.31
C LEU A 264 3.83 -6.83 2.54
N LEU A 265 4.28 -6.70 3.79
CA LEU A 265 5.60 -6.11 4.09
C LEU A 265 6.74 -6.94 3.49
N VAL A 266 6.67 -8.28 3.55
CA VAL A 266 7.65 -9.15 2.88
C VAL A 266 7.65 -8.91 1.37
N SER A 267 6.47 -8.71 0.77
CA SER A 267 6.34 -8.40 -0.66
C SER A 267 6.95 -7.05 -1.01
N LEU A 268 6.71 -6.02 -0.19
CA LEU A 268 7.27 -4.68 -0.40
C LEU A 268 8.79 -4.67 -0.20
N ALA A 269 9.29 -5.32 0.84
CA ALA A 269 10.72 -5.44 1.09
C ALA A 269 11.42 -6.23 -0.02
N ALA A 270 10.77 -7.25 -0.60
CA ALA A 270 11.26 -7.95 -1.79
C ALA A 270 11.42 -7.03 -3.02
N GLN A 271 10.70 -5.92 -3.06
CA GLN A 271 10.73 -4.89 -4.10
C GLN A 271 11.58 -3.67 -3.70
N GLY A 272 12.42 -3.79 -2.66
CA GLY A 272 13.32 -2.71 -2.23
C GLY A 272 12.61 -1.56 -1.50
N ALA A 273 11.37 -1.75 -1.04
CA ALA A 273 10.67 -0.71 -0.27
C ALA A 273 11.39 -0.41 1.05
N SER A 274 11.75 0.86 1.26
CA SER A 274 12.45 1.33 2.47
C SER A 274 11.65 2.32 3.31
N ILE A 275 10.56 2.90 2.78
CA ILE A 275 9.63 3.75 3.52
C ILE A 275 8.20 3.22 3.32
N VAL A 276 7.64 2.62 4.37
CA VAL A 276 6.29 2.04 4.36
C VAL A 276 5.51 2.54 5.56
N SER A 277 4.35 3.14 5.29
CA SER A 277 3.37 3.56 6.29
C SER A 277 2.11 2.72 6.12
N PHE A 278 1.69 2.07 7.21
CA PHE A 278 0.54 1.18 7.23
C PHE A 278 -0.70 1.93 7.70
N TYR A 279 -1.67 2.09 6.80
CA TYR A 279 -2.94 2.74 7.06
C TYR A 279 -4.01 1.67 7.38
N MET A 280 -4.56 1.57 8.61
CA MET A 280 -4.20 2.26 9.85
C MET A 280 -3.40 1.37 10.80
N ALA A 281 -2.38 1.96 11.45
CA ALA A 281 -1.72 1.34 12.59
C ALA A 281 -2.61 1.38 13.85
N TYR A 282 -3.31 2.49 14.07
CA TYR A 282 -4.38 2.68 15.05
C TYR A 282 -5.39 3.66 14.45
N GLY A 283 -6.65 3.27 14.31
CA GLY A 283 -7.66 4.16 13.73
C GLY A 283 -8.43 4.98 14.78
N GLY A 284 -8.77 4.38 15.93
CA GLY A 284 -9.43 5.10 17.03
C GLY A 284 -10.93 5.29 16.83
N THR A 285 -11.43 6.48 17.17
CA THR A 285 -12.86 6.79 17.24
C THR A 285 -13.13 8.15 16.60
N ASN A 286 -14.13 8.22 15.73
CA ASN A 286 -14.66 9.45 15.16
C ASN A 286 -15.59 10.15 16.17
N TRP A 287 -15.00 10.73 17.22
CA TRP A 287 -15.75 11.43 18.27
C TRP A 287 -16.17 12.84 17.81
N GLY A 288 -17.24 13.39 18.39
CA GLY A 288 -17.61 14.79 18.15
C GLY A 288 -17.90 15.14 16.69
N THR A 289 -18.47 14.21 15.91
CA THR A 289 -18.78 14.39 14.48
C THR A 289 -17.57 14.69 13.59
N SER A 290 -16.38 14.21 13.96
CA SER A 290 -15.14 14.40 13.18
C SER A 290 -15.04 13.53 11.93
N GLY A 291 -15.79 12.43 11.87
CA GLY A 291 -15.75 11.48 10.77
C GLY A 291 -16.59 11.93 9.57
N ASP A 292 -16.26 11.40 8.40
CA ASP A 292 -17.08 11.56 7.20
C ASP A 292 -18.47 10.88 7.37
N ALA A 293 -19.47 11.35 6.61
CA ALA A 293 -20.83 10.83 6.65
C ALA A 293 -20.93 9.34 6.27
N GLU A 294 -19.93 8.79 5.57
CA GLU A 294 -19.89 7.39 5.15
C GLU A 294 -19.63 6.42 6.31
N VAL A 295 -18.85 6.83 7.30
CA VAL A 295 -18.39 5.98 8.40
C VAL A 295 -19.13 6.30 9.70
N TYR A 296 -19.30 5.28 10.53
CA TYR A 296 -19.87 5.47 11.86
C TYR A 296 -18.81 5.83 12.90
N THR A 297 -19.23 5.92 14.18
CA THR A 297 -18.40 6.41 15.28
C THR A 297 -17.10 5.63 15.47
N SER A 298 -17.13 4.30 15.33
CA SER A 298 -15.92 3.49 15.45
C SER A 298 -15.07 3.64 14.20
N TYR A 299 -13.78 3.89 14.40
CA TYR A 299 -12.77 3.86 13.36
C TYR A 299 -11.71 2.80 13.69
N ASP A 300 -12.11 1.66 14.25
CA ASP A 300 -11.20 0.54 14.59
C ASP A 300 -10.35 0.12 13.38
N TYR A 301 -10.91 0.21 12.17
CA TYR A 301 -10.27 -0.05 10.88
C TYR A 301 -9.72 -1.48 10.74
N CYS A 302 -9.93 -2.35 11.74
CA CYS A 302 -9.21 -3.59 11.92
C CYS A 302 -7.69 -3.38 12.04
N ALA A 303 -7.26 -2.25 12.58
CA ALA A 303 -5.87 -1.82 12.64
C ALA A 303 -4.96 -2.77 13.47
N PHE A 304 -3.65 -2.47 13.49
CA PHE A 304 -2.71 -3.21 14.35
C PHE A 304 -3.02 -3.04 15.83
N ILE A 305 -3.46 -1.87 16.22
CA ILE A 305 -3.99 -1.59 17.55
C ILE A 305 -5.50 -1.43 17.38
N ARG A 306 -6.27 -2.28 18.06
CA ARG A 306 -7.74 -2.18 18.08
C ARG A 306 -8.17 -0.89 18.76
N GLU A 307 -9.38 -0.39 18.48
CA GLU A 307 -9.92 0.86 19.04
C GLU A 307 -9.75 0.95 20.57
N PHE A 308 -9.94 -0.17 21.27
CA PHE A 308 -9.77 -0.34 22.72
C PHE A 308 -8.30 -0.56 23.18
N GLY A 309 -7.32 -0.23 22.35
CA GLY A 309 -5.88 -0.20 22.70
C GLY A 309 -5.15 -1.55 22.67
N LYS A 310 -5.82 -2.65 22.29
CA LYS A 310 -5.19 -3.98 22.24
C LYS A 310 -4.39 -4.18 20.96
N LEU A 311 -3.12 -4.56 21.09
CA LEU A 311 -2.32 -5.03 19.96
C LEU A 311 -2.94 -6.31 19.37
N SER A 312 -3.34 -6.25 18.10
CA SER A 312 -3.99 -7.34 17.38
C SER A 312 -3.00 -8.42 16.98
N GLN A 313 -3.50 -9.60 16.56
CA GLN A 313 -2.63 -10.66 16.04
C GLN A 313 -1.89 -10.20 14.78
N ARG A 314 -2.53 -9.37 13.95
CA ARG A 314 -1.93 -8.77 12.77
C ARG A 314 -0.74 -7.88 13.12
N GLY A 315 -0.91 -6.99 14.11
CA GLY A 315 0.18 -6.15 14.61
C GLY A 315 1.32 -6.97 15.23
N ARG A 316 1.00 -8.01 16.01
CA ARG A 316 2.02 -8.93 16.56
C ARG A 316 2.82 -9.63 15.46
N ARG A 317 2.14 -10.18 14.45
CA ARG A 317 2.78 -10.92 13.35
C ARG A 317 3.64 -10.01 12.48
N LEU A 318 3.16 -8.81 12.11
CA LEU A 318 3.97 -7.82 11.39
C LEU A 318 5.27 -7.52 12.16
N ARG A 319 5.14 -7.26 13.47
CA ARG A 319 6.27 -6.97 14.34
C ARG A 319 7.26 -8.13 14.42
N SER A 320 6.79 -9.33 14.77
CA SER A 320 7.66 -10.47 15.07
C SER A 320 8.22 -11.15 13.83
N ALA A 321 7.44 -11.25 12.74
CA ALA A 321 7.84 -12.00 11.56
C ALA A 321 8.69 -11.18 10.58
N VAL A 322 8.57 -9.85 10.59
CA VAL A 322 9.16 -9.01 9.54
C VAL A 322 9.87 -7.77 10.09
N ALA A 323 9.18 -6.93 10.86
CA ALA A 323 9.74 -5.62 11.24
C ALA A 323 10.99 -5.74 12.12
N LEU A 324 10.97 -6.62 13.15
CA LEU A 324 12.13 -6.85 14.00
C LEU A 324 13.30 -7.47 13.22
N PHE A 325 13.02 -8.31 12.22
CA PHE A 325 14.05 -8.84 11.34
C PHE A 325 14.73 -7.71 10.55
N LEU A 326 13.95 -6.89 9.83
CA LEU A 326 14.48 -5.78 9.04
C LEU A 326 15.31 -4.82 9.92
N GLN A 327 14.83 -4.53 11.14
CA GLN A 327 15.57 -3.69 12.08
C GLN A 327 16.89 -4.34 12.54
N SER A 328 16.90 -5.65 12.82
CA SER A 328 18.09 -6.35 13.32
C SER A 328 19.18 -6.47 12.26
N PHE A 329 18.79 -6.56 10.98
CA PHE A 329 19.73 -6.68 9.86
C PHE A 329 20.04 -5.35 9.15
N GLN A 330 19.65 -4.20 9.74
CA GLN A 330 19.93 -2.87 9.17
C GLN A 330 21.44 -2.66 8.89
N ASN A 331 22.31 -3.09 9.81
CA ASN A 331 23.77 -2.96 9.70
C ASN A 331 24.40 -4.00 8.77
N ARG A 332 23.58 -4.85 8.14
CA ARG A 332 24.01 -5.90 7.21
C ARG A 332 23.54 -5.63 5.78
N GLY A 333 23.09 -4.41 5.49
CA GLY A 333 22.74 -3.97 4.15
C GLY A 333 21.34 -4.35 3.69
N VAL A 334 20.43 -4.81 4.56
CA VAL A 334 19.07 -5.24 4.16
C VAL A 334 18.24 -4.15 3.45
N ALA A 335 18.56 -2.88 3.68
CA ALA A 335 17.93 -1.74 3.01
C ALA A 335 18.62 -1.31 1.71
N GLU A 336 19.89 -1.71 1.52
CA GLU A 336 20.77 -1.34 0.40
C GLU A 336 21.04 -2.61 -0.41
N THR A 337 20.02 -3.04 -1.15
CA THR A 337 20.07 -4.29 -1.90
C THR A 337 19.53 -4.11 -3.31
N HIS A 338 20.00 -4.94 -4.23
CA HIS A 338 19.44 -5.05 -5.58
C HIS A 338 18.75 -6.40 -5.78
N LEU A 339 17.70 -6.42 -6.60
CA LEU A 339 16.97 -7.63 -6.93
C LEU A 339 17.79 -8.53 -7.86
N ILE A 340 17.96 -9.80 -7.49
CA ILE A 340 18.54 -10.80 -8.39
C ILE A 340 17.46 -11.26 -9.38
N THR A 341 17.57 -10.84 -10.63
CA THR A 341 16.61 -11.17 -11.70
C THR A 341 16.89 -12.50 -12.40
N HIS A 342 18.12 -13.01 -12.30
CA HIS A 342 18.54 -14.27 -12.87
C HIS A 342 18.41 -15.39 -11.83
N ARG A 343 17.96 -16.58 -12.24
CA ARG A 343 17.72 -17.68 -11.30
C ARG A 343 18.99 -18.40 -10.84
N ARG A 344 20.04 -18.36 -11.64
CA ARG A 344 21.26 -19.15 -11.45
C ARG A 344 22.47 -18.27 -11.35
N ASP A 345 23.40 -18.59 -10.45
CA ASP A 345 24.69 -17.94 -10.38
C ASP A 345 25.59 -18.25 -11.60
N SER A 346 26.80 -17.68 -11.62
CA SER A 346 27.80 -17.89 -12.67
C SER A 346 28.24 -19.35 -12.84
N THR A 347 28.02 -20.19 -11.82
CA THR A 347 28.32 -21.64 -11.85
C THR A 347 27.14 -22.49 -12.32
N GLY A 348 25.98 -21.87 -12.57
CA GLY A 348 24.76 -22.55 -13.00
C GLY A 348 23.90 -23.07 -11.86
N ASN A 349 24.25 -22.81 -10.59
CA ASN A 349 23.46 -23.24 -9.43
C ASN A 349 22.33 -22.25 -9.14
N LEU A 350 21.16 -22.74 -8.73
CA LEU A 350 20.06 -21.87 -8.32
C LEU A 350 20.41 -21.14 -7.02
N PHE A 351 20.13 -19.84 -6.94
CA PHE A 351 20.30 -19.08 -5.69
C PHE A 351 19.43 -19.61 -4.56
N ALA A 352 18.17 -19.92 -4.89
CA ALA A 352 17.21 -20.51 -3.99
C ALA A 352 16.24 -21.41 -4.77
N GLU A 353 15.96 -22.60 -4.23
CA GLU A 353 14.94 -23.51 -4.73
C GLU A 353 14.13 -24.08 -3.57
N CYS A 354 12.83 -24.25 -3.78
CA CYS A 354 11.92 -24.77 -2.77
C CYS A 354 11.15 -25.95 -3.32
N SER A 355 11.02 -27.02 -2.53
CA SER A 355 10.25 -28.20 -2.91
C SER A 355 8.73 -27.96 -2.93
N LEU A 356 8.25 -26.81 -2.43
CA LEU A 356 6.85 -26.41 -2.46
C LEU A 356 6.58 -25.56 -3.72
N PRO A 357 5.85 -26.08 -4.73
CA PRO A 357 5.68 -25.38 -6.01
C PRO A 357 4.91 -24.07 -5.92
N SER A 358 4.08 -23.89 -4.89
CA SER A 358 3.31 -22.66 -4.64
C SER A 358 4.12 -21.55 -3.96
N MET A 359 5.34 -21.84 -3.50
CA MET A 359 6.19 -20.87 -2.82
C MET A 359 6.67 -19.79 -3.80
N LEU A 360 6.41 -18.53 -3.47
CA LEU A 360 7.02 -17.40 -4.16
C LEU A 360 8.33 -17.02 -3.46
N ILE A 361 9.40 -16.87 -4.22
CA ILE A 361 10.73 -16.49 -3.72
C ILE A 361 11.25 -15.32 -4.54
N ALA A 362 11.66 -14.26 -3.87
CA ALA A 362 12.50 -13.21 -4.41
C ALA A 362 13.82 -13.18 -3.64
N VAL A 363 14.93 -12.93 -4.33
CA VAL A 363 16.25 -12.88 -3.70
C VAL A 363 16.85 -11.51 -3.96
N ARG A 364 17.27 -10.82 -2.90
CA ARG A 364 18.01 -9.56 -2.99
C ARG A 364 19.41 -9.75 -2.44
N GLU A 365 20.38 -9.08 -3.04
CA GLU A 365 21.78 -9.09 -2.62
C GLU A 365 22.17 -7.70 -2.14
N ALA A 366 22.90 -7.61 -1.03
CA ALA A 366 23.38 -6.34 -0.48
C ALA A 366 24.44 -5.70 -1.38
N ASP A 367 24.35 -4.38 -1.56
CA ASP A 367 25.28 -3.61 -2.37
C ASP A 367 26.65 -3.48 -1.69
N GLY A 368 27.70 -3.33 -2.49
CA GLY A 368 29.05 -2.99 -1.99
C GLY A 368 29.93 -4.15 -1.54
N SER A 369 29.46 -5.41 -1.58
CA SER A 369 30.34 -6.56 -1.40
C SER A 369 31.01 -6.92 -2.74
N THR A 370 32.31 -6.67 -2.85
CA THR A 370 33.14 -7.06 -4.00
C THR A 370 33.46 -8.56 -4.04
N GLU A 371 32.76 -9.39 -3.27
CA GLU A 371 33.01 -10.82 -3.10
C GLU A 371 31.76 -11.63 -3.42
N ASN A 372 31.95 -12.85 -3.94
CA ASN A 372 30.88 -13.85 -4.18
C ASN A 372 30.06 -14.22 -2.91
N ASN A 373 30.40 -13.65 -1.74
CA ASN A 373 29.82 -13.95 -0.44
C ASN A 373 28.97 -12.79 0.15
N ALA A 374 28.50 -11.89 -0.71
CA ALA A 374 27.52 -10.86 -0.36
C ALA A 374 26.35 -11.39 0.49
N PRO A 375 25.95 -10.68 1.57
CA PRO A 375 24.69 -10.95 2.25
C PRO A 375 23.53 -10.99 1.28
N LYS A 376 22.71 -12.04 1.39
CA LYS A 376 21.51 -12.22 0.58
C LYS A 376 20.29 -12.35 1.48
N TYR A 377 19.16 -11.86 0.97
CA TYR A 377 17.88 -11.92 1.65
C TYR A 377 16.86 -12.58 0.73
N LEU A 378 16.38 -13.75 1.15
CA LEU A 378 15.35 -14.50 0.47
C LEU A 378 14.01 -14.11 1.08
N TYR A 379 13.09 -13.61 0.26
CA TYR A 379 11.74 -13.22 0.67
C TYR A 379 10.77 -14.32 0.21
N LEU A 380 10.33 -15.15 1.16
CA LEU A 380 9.52 -16.32 0.90
C LEU A 380 8.07 -16.06 1.30
N ARG A 381 7.13 -16.39 0.41
CA ARG A 381 5.68 -16.22 0.63
C ARG A 381 4.92 -17.45 0.17
N ASN A 382 4.28 -18.14 1.11
CA ASN A 382 3.21 -19.07 0.77
C ASN A 382 1.89 -18.30 0.76
N LEU A 383 1.20 -18.24 -0.39
CA LEU A 383 -0.10 -17.57 -0.49
C LEU A 383 -1.28 -18.55 -0.41
N SER A 384 -1.00 -19.86 -0.52
CA SER A 384 -2.02 -20.89 -0.55
C SER A 384 -2.64 -21.11 0.84
N MET A 385 -3.93 -21.43 0.85
CA MET A 385 -4.56 -22.16 1.94
C MET A 385 -4.75 -23.61 1.53
N THR A 386 -4.68 -24.51 2.49
CA THR A 386 -5.12 -25.90 2.34
C THR A 386 -6.44 -26.06 3.10
N PRO A 387 -7.61 -25.94 2.43
CA PRO A 387 -8.88 -26.15 3.09
C PRO A 387 -8.99 -27.62 3.54
N THR A 388 -9.38 -27.87 4.78
CA THR A 388 -9.74 -29.23 5.24
C THR A 388 -11.26 -29.37 5.26
N SER A 389 -11.78 -30.57 4.97
CA SER A 389 -13.22 -30.87 5.01
C SER A 389 -13.86 -30.63 6.38
N SER A 390 -13.04 -30.64 7.45
CA SER A 390 -13.42 -30.37 8.83
C SER A 390 -13.37 -28.90 9.24
N ASP A 391 -12.77 -28.02 8.43
CA ASP A 391 -12.71 -26.58 8.70
C ASP A 391 -12.80 -25.77 7.39
N PRO A 392 -14.03 -25.51 6.91
CA PRO A 392 -14.29 -24.70 5.72
C PRO A 392 -13.80 -23.25 5.83
N SER A 393 -13.51 -22.79 7.06
CA SER A 393 -12.95 -21.45 7.32
C SER A 393 -11.43 -21.42 7.19
N GLY A 394 -10.77 -22.56 6.96
CA GLY A 394 -9.32 -22.67 6.81
C GLY A 394 -8.53 -22.07 7.99
N ARG A 395 -9.12 -22.06 9.19
CA ARG A 395 -8.47 -21.62 10.44
C ARG A 395 -7.59 -22.72 11.05
N SER A 396 -7.69 -23.94 10.54
CA SER A 396 -6.78 -25.05 10.82
C SER A 396 -5.35 -24.64 10.45
N ASN A 397 -4.44 -24.67 11.44
CA ASN A 397 -3.00 -24.47 11.25
C ASN A 397 -2.39 -25.69 10.54
N SER A 398 -2.85 -25.96 9.31
CA SER A 398 -2.21 -26.91 8.41
C SER A 398 -0.77 -26.47 8.24
N THR A 399 0.16 -27.32 8.65
CA THR A 399 1.59 -27.04 8.56
C THR A 399 2.13 -27.79 7.36
N THR A 400 2.65 -27.05 6.39
CA THR A 400 3.26 -27.62 5.19
C THR A 400 4.76 -27.72 5.39
N ARG A 401 5.29 -28.93 5.28
CA ARG A 401 6.75 -29.18 5.30
C ARG A 401 7.31 -29.11 3.89
N PHE A 402 8.50 -28.54 3.76
CA PHE A 402 9.20 -28.41 2.49
C PHE A 402 10.71 -28.38 2.72
N SER A 403 11.48 -28.53 1.65
CA SER A 403 12.93 -28.35 1.66
C SER A 403 13.27 -27.05 0.94
N LEU A 404 14.11 -26.23 1.56
CA LEU A 404 14.68 -25.02 0.96
C LEU A 404 16.15 -25.28 0.65
N ALA A 405 16.51 -25.28 -0.63
CA ALA A 405 17.89 -25.33 -1.08
C ALA A 405 18.41 -23.91 -1.32
N ILE A 406 19.54 -23.57 -0.72
CA ILE A 406 20.22 -22.27 -0.87
C ILE A 406 21.58 -22.52 -1.54
N HIS A 407 21.86 -21.80 -2.62
CA HIS A 407 23.08 -21.97 -3.43
C HIS A 407 23.35 -23.42 -3.89
N GLY A 408 22.31 -24.25 -4.03
CA GLY A 408 22.41 -25.64 -4.48
C GLY A 408 23.18 -26.60 -3.55
N THR A 409 23.71 -26.12 -2.41
CA THR A 409 24.57 -26.90 -1.52
C THR A 409 23.96 -27.11 -0.14
N LEU A 410 23.28 -26.11 0.42
CA LEU A 410 22.62 -26.21 1.72
C LEU A 410 21.13 -26.50 1.53
N VAL A 411 20.67 -27.66 1.97
CA VAL A 411 19.25 -28.02 2.00
C VAL A 411 18.75 -28.00 3.44
N VAL A 412 17.80 -27.12 3.72
CA VAL A 412 17.21 -26.93 5.06
C VAL A 412 15.77 -27.45 5.07
N PRO A 413 15.43 -28.38 5.97
CA PRO A 413 14.04 -28.75 6.19
C PRO A 413 13.31 -27.58 6.86
N CYS A 414 12.21 -27.17 6.26
CA CYS A 414 11.41 -26.02 6.69
C CYS A 414 9.95 -26.43 6.89
N GLU A 415 9.25 -25.68 7.72
CA GLU A 415 7.81 -25.80 7.88
C GLU A 415 7.16 -24.41 7.96
N LEU A 416 5.95 -24.31 7.45
CA LEU A 416 5.18 -23.07 7.49
C LEU A 416 3.70 -23.36 7.65
N THR A 417 2.98 -22.42 8.24
CA THR A 417 1.51 -22.43 8.22
C THR A 417 0.99 -21.82 6.93
N ASP A 418 -0.28 -22.09 6.62
CA ASP A 418 -0.99 -21.41 5.54
C ASP A 418 -0.79 -19.88 5.60
N ARG A 419 -0.57 -19.27 4.43
CA ARG A 419 -0.38 -17.81 4.25
C ARG A 419 0.83 -17.18 4.95
N GLN A 420 1.73 -17.98 5.52
CA GLN A 420 2.90 -17.44 6.18
C GLN A 420 3.92 -16.91 5.16
N ALA A 421 4.52 -15.79 5.51
CA ALA A 421 5.65 -15.19 4.83
C ALA A 421 6.79 -14.96 5.82
N PHE A 422 8.03 -15.06 5.34
CA PHE A 422 9.21 -14.85 6.15
C PHE A 422 10.41 -14.43 5.29
N ILE A 423 11.44 -13.93 5.95
CA ILE A 423 12.70 -13.53 5.32
C ILE A 423 13.80 -14.46 5.84
N ALA A 424 14.54 -15.08 4.93
CA ALA A 424 15.69 -15.91 5.27
C ALA A 424 16.98 -15.19 4.86
N PRO A 425 17.87 -14.83 5.80
CA PRO A 425 19.19 -14.34 5.48
C PRO A 425 20.07 -15.51 5.00
N ALA A 426 20.91 -15.24 4.00
CA ALA A 426 21.93 -16.14 3.50
C ALA A 426 23.27 -15.40 3.39
N ASN A 427 24.37 -16.14 3.54
CA ASN A 427 25.74 -15.60 3.53
C ASN A 427 25.95 -14.48 4.58
N ILE A 428 25.36 -14.66 5.77
CA ILE A 428 25.57 -13.74 6.91
C ILE A 428 26.31 -14.49 8.01
N ASN A 429 27.52 -14.02 8.33
CA ASN A 429 28.20 -14.40 9.56
C ASN A 429 27.54 -13.67 10.73
N VAL A 430 26.70 -14.39 11.46
CA VAL A 430 26.20 -13.93 12.75
C VAL A 430 27.26 -14.29 13.78
N ASP A 431 27.91 -13.31 14.40
CA ASP A 431 28.85 -13.59 15.47
C ASP A 431 28.08 -14.23 16.63
N THR A 432 28.63 -15.28 17.24
CA THR A 432 27.99 -15.93 18.40
C THR A 432 27.83 -14.98 19.58
N ALA A 433 28.61 -13.89 19.64
CA ALA A 433 28.44 -12.81 20.59
C ALA A 433 27.19 -11.93 20.31
N ASP A 434 26.74 -11.85 19.06
CA ASP A 434 25.55 -11.11 18.63
C ASP A 434 24.24 -11.90 18.88
N LEU A 435 24.34 -13.23 19.05
CA LEU A 435 23.23 -14.10 19.43
C LEU A 435 23.01 -14.02 20.95
N VAL A 436 22.51 -12.87 21.41
CA VAL A 436 21.98 -12.76 22.78
C VAL A 436 20.91 -13.83 22.94
N SER A 437 21.11 -14.74 23.87
CA SER A 437 20.19 -15.84 24.17
C SER A 437 18.77 -15.30 24.34
N ILE A 438 17.92 -15.49 23.34
CA ILE A 438 16.48 -15.29 23.48
C ILE A 438 16.00 -16.46 24.33
N LYS A 439 16.02 -16.29 25.65
CA LYS A 439 15.22 -17.13 26.55
C LYS A 439 13.78 -16.80 26.26
N VAL A 440 13.15 -17.61 25.42
CA VAL A 440 11.69 -17.68 25.31
C VAL A 440 11.20 -18.11 26.69
N GLN A 441 10.56 -17.20 27.42
CA GLN A 441 9.78 -17.50 28.62
C GLN A 441 8.35 -17.84 28.25
#